data_AF-A0A1Q7PN78-F1
#
_entry.id   AF-A0A1Q7PN78-F1
#
_cell.length_a   1.000
_cell.length_b   1.000
_cell.length_c   1.000
_cell.angle_alpha   90.00
_cell.angle_beta   90.00
_cell.angle_gamma   90.00
#
_symmetry.space_group_name_H-M   'P 1'
#
loop_
_entity.id
_entity.type
_entity.pdbx_description
1 polymer ?
#
loop_
_entity_poly.entity_id
_entity_poly.type
_entity_poly.pdbx_seq_one_letter_code
_entity_poly.pdbx_strand_id
1 'polypeptide(L)'
;MGAPRPDWRELDTEAVRRARVYVDSRAGALLESGDLLLPIQEGAIGRAHIVGEIGEVLAGTMAGRTSARDITLFKSLGMAVEDVATAHYVYTRARERGVGQEIDFH
;
A
#
# COMPACT_ATOMS: atom_id res chain seq x y z
N MET A 1 -3.54 0.08 -6.71
CA MET A 1 -3.20 -1.31 -7.09
C MET A 1 -3.14 -1.37 -8.59
N GLY A 2 -2.11 -2.01 -9.14
CA GLY A 2 -1.65 -1.83 -10.51
C GLY A 2 -0.39 -0.95 -10.56
N ALA A 3 0.38 -1.02 -11.65
CA ALA A 3 1.66 -0.33 -11.84
C ALA A 3 2.72 -0.52 -10.71
N PRO A 4 3.23 -1.75 -10.48
CA PRO A 4 4.30 -2.03 -9.50
C PRO A 4 5.70 -1.86 -10.11
N ARG A 5 5.85 -0.97 -11.10
CA ARG A 5 7.14 -0.66 -11.71
C ARG A 5 7.35 0.84 -11.76
N PRO A 6 8.60 1.33 -11.61
CA PRO A 6 8.91 2.76 -11.55
C PRO A 6 8.44 3.57 -12.77
N ASP A 7 8.28 2.90 -13.91
CA ASP A 7 7.93 3.46 -15.21
C ASP A 7 6.46 3.19 -15.60
N TRP A 8 5.70 2.49 -14.76
CA TRP A 8 4.28 2.21 -14.99
C TRP A 8 3.42 3.15 -14.15
N ARG A 9 2.32 3.63 -14.71
CA ARG A 9 1.29 4.36 -13.97
C ARG A 9 -0.10 4.07 -14.51
N GLU A 10 -1.08 4.12 -13.63
CA GLU A 10 -2.51 4.04 -13.95
C GLU A 10 -3.22 5.35 -13.63
N LEU A 11 -2.62 6.20 -12.79
CA LEU A 11 -3.10 7.53 -12.44
C LEU A 11 -2.27 8.59 -13.15
N ASP A 12 -2.94 9.63 -13.62
CA ASP A 12 -2.25 10.81 -14.13
C ASP A 12 -1.71 11.67 -12.99
N THR A 13 -0.78 12.57 -13.34
CA THR A 13 -0.11 13.45 -12.38
C THR A 13 -1.09 14.34 -11.63
N GLU A 14 -2.14 14.83 -12.28
CA GLU A 14 -3.12 15.71 -11.65
C GLU A 14 -3.99 14.96 -10.62
N ALA A 15 -4.38 13.71 -10.88
CA ALA A 15 -5.09 12.89 -9.91
C ALA A 15 -4.25 12.68 -8.64
N VAL A 16 -2.96 12.39 -8.78
CA VAL A 16 -2.04 12.19 -7.64
C VAL A 16 -1.81 13.51 -6.90
N ARG A 17 -1.55 14.60 -7.63
CA ARG A 17 -1.30 15.94 -7.06
C ARG A 17 -2.47 16.47 -6.24
N ARG A 18 -3.71 16.19 -6.66
CA ARG A 18 -4.93 16.61 -5.95
C ARG A 18 -5.26 15.75 -4.73
N ALA A 19 -4.67 14.57 -4.60
CA ALA A 19 -4.98 13.62 -3.54
C ALA A 19 -4.07 13.77 -2.32
N ARG A 20 -4.62 13.49 -1.14
CA ARG A 20 -3.86 13.13 0.06
C ARG A 20 -3.41 11.68 -0.10
N VAL A 21 -2.11 11.48 -0.29
CA VAL A 21 -1.54 10.17 -0.63
C VAL A 21 -1.14 9.41 0.63
N TYR A 22 -1.65 8.20 0.76
CA TYR A 22 -1.25 7.21 1.74
C TYR A 22 -0.71 5.98 1.03
N VAL A 23 0.28 5.34 1.61
CA VAL A 23 0.93 4.15 1.02
C VAL A 23 0.90 2.98 2.00
N ASP A 24 1.15 1.77 1.53
CA ASP A 24 1.42 0.64 2.42
C ASP A 24 2.79 0.79 3.09
N SER A 25 3.83 1.03 2.30
CA SER A 25 5.20 1.33 2.74
C SER A 25 5.77 2.50 1.96
N ARG A 26 6.32 3.51 2.67
CA ARG A 26 7.05 4.62 2.01
C ARG A 26 8.27 4.11 1.25
N ALA A 27 8.98 3.14 1.82
CA ALA A 27 10.18 2.58 1.21
C ALA A 27 9.84 1.90 -0.12
N GLY A 28 8.83 1.03 -0.14
CA GLY A 28 8.36 0.38 -1.36
C GLY A 28 7.82 1.38 -2.38
N ALA A 29 6.96 2.31 -1.94
CA ALA A 29 6.39 3.35 -2.80
C ALA A 29 7.44 4.21 -3.50
N LEU A 30 8.49 4.61 -2.78
CA LEU A 30 9.60 5.41 -3.33
C LEU A 30 10.62 4.59 -4.14
N LEU A 31 10.47 3.27 -4.20
CA LEU A 31 11.31 2.39 -4.99
C LEU A 31 10.60 1.94 -6.27
N GLU A 32 9.31 1.65 -6.21
CA GLU A 32 8.63 0.85 -7.25
C GLU A 32 7.40 1.52 -7.85
N SER A 33 6.78 2.51 -7.19
CA SER A 33 5.49 3.04 -7.63
C SER A 33 5.64 4.13 -8.70
N GLY A 34 5.53 3.80 -9.98
CA GLY A 34 5.55 4.81 -11.05
C GLY A 34 4.40 5.83 -10.99
N ASP A 35 3.24 5.48 -10.41
CA ASP A 35 2.17 6.45 -10.07
C ASP A 35 2.66 7.59 -9.15
N LEU A 36 3.74 7.39 -8.39
CA LEU A 36 4.30 8.40 -7.50
C LEU A 36 5.65 8.92 -8.02
N LEU A 37 6.48 8.02 -8.55
CA LEU A 37 7.82 8.36 -9.05
C LEU A 37 7.78 9.24 -10.29
N LEU A 38 6.86 9.00 -11.23
CA LEU A 38 6.76 9.82 -12.44
C LEU A 38 6.32 11.26 -12.10
N PRO A 39 5.24 11.51 -11.33
CA PRO A 39 4.92 12.87 -10.85
C PRO A 39 6.04 13.57 -10.06
N ILE A 40 6.85 12.81 -9.30
CA ILE A 40 8.03 13.35 -8.61
C ILE A 40 9.12 13.76 -9.61
N GLN A 41 9.41 12.91 -10.60
CA GLN A 41 10.40 13.19 -11.65
C GLN A 41 9.98 14.37 -12.53
N GLU A 42 8.69 14.50 -12.80
CA GLU A 42 8.08 15.64 -13.50
C GLU A 42 8.14 16.94 -12.68
N GLY A 43 8.47 16.87 -11.38
CA GLY A 43 8.51 18.02 -10.48
C GLY A 43 7.13 18.51 -10.03
N ALA A 44 6.07 17.77 -10.31
CA ALA A 44 4.69 18.14 -9.98
C ALA A 44 4.36 17.95 -8.50
N ILE A 45 5.03 17.00 -7.83
CA ILE A 45 4.95 16.75 -6.39
C ILE A 45 6.35 16.44 -5.81
N GLY A 46 6.52 16.60 -4.50
CA GLY A 46 7.72 16.15 -3.78
C GLY A 46 7.48 14.83 -3.04
N ARG A 47 8.55 14.20 -2.53
CA ARG A 47 8.44 13.00 -1.67
C ARG A 47 7.54 13.20 -0.45
N ALA A 48 7.51 14.42 0.08
CA ALA A 48 6.65 14.81 1.20
C ALA A 48 5.15 14.87 0.85
N HIS A 49 4.76 14.68 -0.41
CA HIS A 49 3.36 14.54 -0.82
C HIS A 49 2.73 13.23 -0.33
N ILE A 50 3.55 12.23 0.01
CA ILE A 50 3.12 11.04 0.74
C ILE A 50 2.89 11.46 2.20
N VAL A 51 1.61 11.57 2.57
CA VAL A 51 1.16 12.04 3.89
C VAL A 51 1.51 11.03 4.98
N GLY A 52 1.31 9.74 4.70
CA GLY A 52 1.57 8.69 5.67
C GLY A 52 1.47 7.27 5.13
N GLU A 53 1.78 6.31 5.99
CA GLU A 53 1.49 4.90 5.76
C GLU A 53 0.11 4.55 6.31
N ILE A 54 -0.58 3.59 5.68
CA ILE A 54 -1.89 3.15 6.12
C ILE A 54 -1.87 2.59 7.55
N GLY A 55 -0.76 1.97 7.95
CA GLY A 55 -0.54 1.50 9.32
C GLY A 55 -0.56 2.61 10.36
N GLU A 56 -0.03 3.80 10.03
CA GLU A 56 -0.05 4.98 10.93
C GLU A 56 -1.47 5.53 11.09
N VAL A 57 -2.27 5.49 10.01
CA VAL A 57 -3.68 5.88 10.06
C VAL A 57 -4.46 4.91 10.95
N LEU A 58 -4.23 3.61 10.79
CA LEU A 58 -4.87 2.57 11.60
C LEU A 58 -4.45 2.64 13.08
N ALA A 59 -3.20 3.01 13.35
CA ALA A 59 -2.68 3.20 14.70
C ALA A 59 -3.12 4.53 15.36
N GLY A 60 -3.79 5.43 14.62
CA GLY A 60 -4.21 6.74 15.10
C GLY A 60 -3.07 7.75 15.27
N THR A 61 -1.87 7.43 14.78
CA THR A 61 -0.70 8.33 14.82
C THR A 61 -0.65 9.28 13.62
N MET A 62 -1.44 9.01 12.59
CA MET A 62 -1.64 9.90 11.44
C MET A 62 -3.13 10.11 11.16
N ALA A 63 -3.51 11.34 10.85
CA ALA A 63 -4.87 11.62 10.41
C ALA A 63 -5.10 11.06 9.00
N GLY A 64 -6.18 10.29 8.84
CA GLY A 64 -6.69 9.89 7.53
C GLY A 64 -7.38 11.06 6.81
N ARG A 65 -8.62 10.86 6.38
CA ARG A 65 -9.46 11.94 5.86
C ARG A 65 -9.66 13.04 6.92
N THR A 66 -9.39 14.28 6.55
CA THR A 66 -9.55 15.45 7.44
C THR A 66 -10.73 16.33 7.05
N SER A 67 -11.20 16.24 5.81
CA SER A 67 -12.38 16.96 5.34
C SER A 67 -13.19 16.17 4.32
N ALA A 68 -14.47 16.54 4.15
CA ALA A 68 -15.33 15.99 3.09
C ALA A 68 -14.86 16.38 1.68
N ARG A 69 -14.01 17.41 1.54
CA ARG A 69 -13.46 17.86 0.26
C ARG A 69 -12.18 17.13 -0.12
N ASP A 70 -11.59 16.36 0.79
CA ASP A 70 -10.34 15.66 0.54
C ASP A 70 -10.56 14.60 -0.57
N ILE A 71 -9.71 14.62 -1.58
CA ILE A 71 -9.48 13.44 -2.40
C ILE A 71 -8.42 12.62 -1.66
N THR A 72 -8.68 11.35 -1.39
CA THR A 72 -7.75 10.46 -0.69
C THR A 72 -7.31 9.35 -1.63
N LEU A 73 -6.01 9.12 -1.74
CA LEU A 73 -5.44 8.05 -2.53
C LEU A 73 -4.70 7.10 -1.59
N PHE A 74 -5.07 5.82 -1.62
CA PHE A 74 -4.25 4.76 -1.08
C PHE A 74 -3.52 4.06 -2.23
N LYS A 75 -2.19 4.20 -2.30
CA LYS A 75 -1.35 3.50 -3.26
C LYS A 75 -0.72 2.28 -2.58
N SER A 76 -1.11 1.10 -3.05
CA SER A 76 -0.60 -0.19 -2.59
C SER A 76 0.24 -0.88 -3.67
N LEU A 77 1.34 -1.48 -3.22
CA LEU A 77 2.29 -2.35 -3.91
C LEU A 77 2.31 -3.77 -3.32
N GLY A 78 1.88 -3.92 -2.06
CA GLY A 78 1.86 -5.16 -1.30
C GLY A 78 3.02 -5.25 -0.31
N MET A 79 2.77 -5.84 0.85
CA MET A 79 3.79 -6.08 1.86
C MET A 79 3.76 -7.53 2.33
N ALA A 80 4.95 -8.15 2.49
CA ALA A 80 5.06 -9.54 2.94
C ALA A 80 4.36 -9.82 4.29
N VAL A 81 4.20 -8.80 5.15
CA VAL A 81 3.45 -8.94 6.42
C VAL A 81 1.97 -9.23 6.18
N GLU A 82 1.38 -8.71 5.10
CA GLU A 82 -0.02 -8.95 4.73
C GLU A 82 -0.21 -10.42 4.35
N ASP A 83 0.74 -10.99 3.61
CA ASP A 83 0.75 -12.41 3.23
C ASP A 83 0.94 -13.30 4.45
N VAL A 84 1.93 -13.02 5.31
CA VAL A 84 2.22 -13.84 6.49
C VAL A 84 1.06 -13.80 7.50
N ALA A 85 0.48 -12.62 7.73
CA ALA A 85 -0.68 -12.49 8.62
C ALA A 85 -1.88 -13.29 8.08
N THR A 86 -2.13 -13.23 6.78
CA THR A 86 -3.19 -13.99 6.12
C THR A 86 -2.91 -15.49 6.17
N ALA A 87 -1.69 -15.92 5.88
CA ALA A 87 -1.27 -17.30 5.93
C ALA A 87 -1.42 -17.88 7.35
N HIS A 88 -0.99 -17.14 8.38
CA HIS A 88 -1.18 -17.53 9.77
C HIS A 88 -2.66 -17.70 10.11
N TYR A 89 -3.50 -16.71 9.75
CA TYR A 89 -4.94 -16.79 9.97
C TYR A 89 -5.55 -18.04 9.31
N VAL A 90 -5.28 -18.25 8.01
CA VAL A 90 -5.81 -19.40 7.26
C VAL A 90 -5.32 -20.71 7.87
N TYR A 91 -4.04 -20.81 8.22
CA TYR A 91 -3.45 -22.00 8.82
C TYR A 91 -4.10 -22.33 10.18
N THR A 92 -4.26 -21.35 11.06
CA THR A 92 -4.95 -21.54 12.35
C THR A 92 -6.37 -22.05 12.15
N ARG A 93 -7.13 -21.45 11.22
CA ARG A 93 -8.51 -21.86 10.92
C ARG A 93 -8.59 -23.25 10.29
N ALA A 94 -7.62 -23.62 9.46
CA ALA A 94 -7.51 -24.95 8.87
C ALA A 94 -7.32 -26.02 9.97
N ARG A 95 -6.42 -25.76 10.93
CA ARG A 95 -6.21 -26.64 12.08
C ARG A 95 -7.45 -26.79 12.95
N GLU A 96 -8.13 -25.69 13.29
CA GLU A 96 -9.36 -25.73 14.11
C GLU A 96 -10.50 -26.52 13.45
N ARG A 97 -10.53 -26.55 12.12
CA ARG A 97 -11.59 -27.19 11.33
C ARG A 97 -11.23 -28.58 10.83
N GLY A 98 -10.02 -29.06 11.09
CA GLY A 98 -9.52 -30.33 10.55
C GLY A 98 -9.46 -30.34 9.01
N VAL A 99 -9.14 -29.21 8.39
CA VAL A 99 -9.02 -29.07 6.93
C VAL A 99 -7.54 -29.04 6.53
N GLY A 100 -7.19 -29.76 5.47
CA GLY A 100 -5.82 -29.85 4.94
C GLY A 100 -5.29 -31.28 4.94
N GLN A 101 -4.06 -31.46 4.49
CA GLN A 101 -3.35 -32.74 4.50
C GLN A 101 -1.96 -32.53 5.12
N GLU A 102 -1.58 -33.41 6.03
CA GLU A 102 -0.20 -33.46 6.54
C GLU A 102 0.68 -34.22 5.54
N ILE A 103 1.82 -33.64 5.22
CA ILE A 103 2.82 -34.22 4.31
C ILE A 103 4.11 -34.36 5.12
N ASP A 104 4.67 -35.57 5.12
CA ASP A 104 5.99 -35.83 5.69
C ASP A 104 7.07 -35.38 4.69
N PHE A 105 8.06 -34.64 5.18
CA PHE A 105 9.20 -34.15 4.40
C PHE A 105 10.50 -34.91 4.73
N HIS A 106 10.40 -36.01 5.49
CA HIS A 106 11.49 -36.91 5.86
C HIS A 106 11.59 -38.15 4.96
#